data_AF-A0A4R2I0T7-F1
#
_entry.id   AF-A0A4R2I0T7-F1
#
_cell.length_a   1.000
_cell.length_b   1.000
_cell.length_c   1.000
_cell.angle_alpha   90.00
_cell.angle_beta   90.00
_cell.angle_gamma   90.00
#
_symmetry.space_group_name_H-M   'P 1'
#
loop_
_entity.id
_entity.type
_entity.pdbx_description
1 polymer ?
#
loop_
_entity_poly.entity_id
_entity_poly.type
_entity_poly.pdbx_seq_one_letter_code
_entity_poly.pdbx_strand_id
1 'polypeptide(L)'
;MNDNLPCSDEKRRRVVDLVTRAEAIIERLEASAVDGRWAMTAFSRYRLCELLDITPYARYDGELDADPAALLDEAARAVDGLDVPIEELSWRLALGDALRTTASDVRMVQDARDV
;
A
#
# COMPACT_ATOMS: atom_id res chain seq x y z
N MET A 1 13.41 28.78 8.21
CA MET A 1 14.53 27.84 8.46
C MET A 1 13.86 26.49 8.67
N ASN A 2 14.01 25.60 7.69
CA ASN A 2 13.18 24.40 7.50
C ASN A 2 13.66 23.25 8.39
N ASP A 3 12.96 23.00 9.50
CA ASP A 3 13.19 21.82 10.35
C ASP A 3 12.32 20.61 9.95
N ASN A 4 11.46 20.72 8.92
CA ASN A 4 10.48 19.67 8.57
C ASN A 4 10.94 18.63 7.51
N LEU A 5 12.11 18.80 6.88
CA LEU A 5 12.55 17.96 5.76
C LEU A 5 12.86 16.49 6.12
N PRO A 6 13.63 16.15 7.18
CA PRO A 6 14.01 14.76 7.42
C PRO A 6 12.85 13.86 7.88
N CYS A 7 11.89 14.43 8.60
CA CYS A 7 10.73 13.69 9.14
C CYS A 7 9.69 13.34 8.04
N SER A 8 9.50 14.23 7.06
CA SER A 8 8.58 13.96 5.94
C SER A 8 9.14 12.88 5.01
N ASP A 9 10.43 12.92 4.73
CA ASP A 9 11.12 11.90 3.91
C ASP A 9 11.10 10.51 4.57
N GLU A 10 11.26 10.45 5.89
CA GLU A 10 11.16 9.20 6.65
C GLU A 10 9.74 8.60 6.58
N LYS A 11 8.71 9.45 6.75
CA LYS A 11 7.32 9.01 6.63
C LYS A 11 6.98 8.54 5.22
N ARG A 12 7.41 9.25 4.18
CA ARG A 12 7.22 8.84 2.78
C ARG A 12 7.90 7.51 2.51
N ARG A 13 9.14 7.32 2.99
CA ARG A 13 9.86 6.06 2.89
C ARG A 13 9.14 4.93 3.60
N ARG A 14 8.59 5.18 4.79
CA ARG A 14 7.78 4.20 5.53
C ARG A 14 6.52 3.79 4.76
N VAL A 15 5.81 4.74 4.14
CA VAL A 15 4.64 4.42 3.30
C VAL A 15 5.03 3.51 2.14
N VAL A 16 6.12 3.84 1.45
CA VAL A 16 6.63 3.00 0.35
C VAL A 16 6.98 1.60 0.83
N ASP A 17 7.72 1.47 1.93
CA ASP A 17 8.11 0.16 2.49
C ASP A 17 6.90 -0.70 2.87
N LEU A 18 5.91 -0.10 3.55
CA LEU A 18 4.67 -0.80 3.91
C LEU A 18 3.91 -1.29 2.68
N VAL A 19 3.80 -0.46 1.63
CA VAL A 19 3.12 -0.85 0.39
C VAL A 19 3.91 -1.91 -0.37
N THR A 20 5.22 -1.76 -0.52
CA THR A 20 6.07 -2.76 -1.18
C THR A 20 5.99 -4.12 -0.46
N ARG A 21 5.99 -4.12 0.88
CA ARG A 21 5.80 -5.34 1.67
C ARG A 21 4.42 -5.96 1.43
N ALA A 22 3.35 -5.15 1.45
CA ALA A 22 1.99 -5.62 1.18
C ALA A 22 1.87 -6.24 -0.22
N GLU A 23 2.42 -5.58 -1.25
CA GLU A 23 2.45 -6.07 -2.63
C GLU A 23 3.16 -7.43 -2.74
N ALA A 24 4.33 -7.58 -2.11
CA ALA A 24 5.07 -8.83 -2.13
C ALA A 24 4.34 -9.99 -1.43
N ILE A 25 3.61 -9.69 -0.34
CA ILE A 25 2.77 -10.69 0.34
C ILE A 25 1.61 -11.10 -0.56
N ILE A 26 0.93 -10.14 -1.20
CA ILE A 26 -0.17 -10.41 -2.12
C ILE A 26 0.31 -11.21 -3.33
N GLU A 27 1.45 -10.87 -3.92
CA GLU A 27 2.05 -11.64 -5.02
C GLU A 27 2.28 -13.10 -4.61
N ARG A 28 2.84 -13.35 -3.42
CA ARG A 28 3.02 -14.72 -2.91
C ARG A 28 1.67 -15.44 -2.72
N LEU A 29 0.67 -14.73 -2.20
CA LEU A 29 -0.67 -15.30 -1.99
C LEU A 29 -1.35 -15.61 -3.34
N GLU A 30 -1.21 -14.73 -4.33
CA GLU A 30 -1.70 -14.88 -5.70
C GLU A 30 -1.03 -16.07 -6.39
N ALA A 31 0.29 -16.21 -6.29
CA ALA A 31 1.02 -17.36 -6.84
C ALA A 31 0.58 -18.72 -6.26
N SER A 32 0.03 -18.72 -5.03
CA SER A 32 -0.49 -19.93 -4.37
C SER A 32 -1.99 -20.17 -4.59
N ALA A 33 -2.73 -19.19 -5.12
CA ALA A 33 -4.16 -19.26 -5.29
C ALA A 33 -4.51 -19.85 -6.67
N VAL A 34 -5.44 -20.81 -6.70
CA VAL A 34 -5.87 -21.50 -7.93
C VAL A 34 -7.11 -20.89 -8.59
N ASP A 35 -7.78 -19.98 -7.89
CA ASP A 35 -9.10 -19.42 -8.24
C ASP A 35 -9.01 -18.00 -8.84
N GLY A 36 -7.80 -17.42 -8.93
CA GLY A 36 -7.58 -16.09 -9.50
C GLY A 36 -8.20 -14.94 -8.71
N ARG A 37 -8.68 -15.17 -7.48
CA ARG A 37 -9.41 -14.16 -6.68
C ARG A 37 -8.62 -12.87 -6.44
N TRP A 38 -7.29 -12.96 -6.40
CA TRP A 38 -6.39 -11.82 -6.22
C TRP A 38 -6.37 -10.86 -7.41
N ALA A 39 -6.78 -11.30 -8.60
CA ALA A 39 -6.93 -10.44 -9.78
C ALA A 39 -7.93 -9.31 -9.54
N MET A 40 -8.91 -9.49 -8.65
CA MET A 40 -9.88 -8.46 -8.28
C MET A 40 -9.24 -7.25 -7.58
N THR A 41 -8.06 -7.43 -6.97
CA THR A 41 -7.30 -6.36 -6.31
C THR A 41 -6.31 -5.66 -7.26
N ALA A 42 -6.06 -6.21 -8.45
CA ALA A 42 -4.95 -5.77 -9.30
C ALA A 42 -5.06 -4.29 -9.72
N PHE A 43 -6.28 -3.80 -9.95
CA PHE A 43 -6.51 -2.40 -10.34
C PHE A 43 -6.20 -1.42 -9.20
N SER A 44 -6.71 -1.69 -8.00
CA SER A 44 -6.50 -0.82 -6.83
C SER A 44 -5.02 -0.84 -6.38
N ARG A 45 -4.37 -2.00 -6.46
CA ARG A 45 -2.91 -2.14 -6.28
C ARG A 45 -2.08 -1.38 -7.31
N TYR A 46 -2.41 -1.51 -8.60
CA TYR A 46 -1.72 -0.78 -9.66
C TYR A 46 -1.85 0.74 -9.47
N ARG A 47 -3.06 1.23 -9.16
CA ARG A 47 -3.29 2.65 -8.87
C ARG A 47 -2.45 3.14 -7.69
N LEU A 48 -2.30 2.33 -6.65
CA LEU A 48 -1.48 2.64 -5.50
C LEU A 48 0.01 2.73 -5.86
N CYS A 49 0.50 1.79 -6.67
CA CYS A 49 1.88 1.79 -7.15
C CYS A 49 2.19 3.06 -7.97
N GLU A 50 1.27 3.45 -8.87
CA GLU A 50 1.38 4.68 -9.67
C GLU A 50 1.43 5.95 -8.80
N LEU A 51 0.62 6.02 -7.73
CA LEU A 51 0.62 7.17 -6.82
C LEU A 51 1.91 7.28 -6.00
N LEU A 52 2.63 6.17 -5.80
CA LEU A 52 3.87 6.12 -5.04
C LEU A 52 5.13 6.11 -5.92
N ASP A 53 4.96 6.08 -7.24
CA ASP A 53 6.07 5.94 -8.21
C ASP A 53 6.92 4.69 -7.91
N ILE A 54 6.26 3.58 -7.57
CA ILE A 54 6.90 2.28 -7.32
C ILE A 54 6.55 1.26 -8.39
N THR A 55 7.48 0.36 -8.68
CA THR A 55 7.27 -0.71 -9.64
C THR A 55 6.44 -1.84 -9.02
N PRO A 56 5.31 -2.26 -9.61
CA PRO A 56 4.60 -3.47 -9.18
C PRO A 56 5.50 -4.70 -9.26
N TYR A 57 5.32 -5.67 -8.35
CA TYR A 57 6.15 -6.88 -8.28
C TYR A 57 7.65 -6.59 -8.12
N ALA A 58 7.99 -5.44 -7.53
CA ALA A 58 9.37 -5.14 -7.14
C ALA A 58 9.85 -6.19 -6.13
N ARG A 59 11.10 -6.61 -6.29
CA ARG A 59 11.72 -7.59 -5.39
C ARG A 59 11.70 -7.06 -3.95
N TYR A 60 11.18 -7.87 -3.03
CA TYR A 60 11.20 -7.61 -1.60
C TYR A 60 11.97 -8.73 -0.90
N ASP A 61 13.06 -8.37 -0.21
CA ASP A 61 13.92 -9.34 0.49
C ASP A 61 13.59 -9.46 2.00
N GLY A 62 12.48 -8.85 2.46
CA GLY A 62 12.05 -8.85 3.86
C GLY A 62 11.06 -9.96 4.23
N GLU A 63 10.54 -9.89 5.46
CA GLU A 63 9.60 -10.89 6.00
C GLU A 63 8.18 -10.76 5.43
N LEU A 64 7.58 -11.89 5.05
CA LEU A 64 6.29 -11.95 4.34
C LEU A 64 5.16 -12.57 5.18
N ASP A 65 5.24 -12.57 6.52
CA ASP A 65 4.26 -13.23 7.40
C ASP A 65 3.13 -12.30 7.90
N ALA A 66 3.19 -11.01 7.56
CA ALA A 66 2.21 -10.01 7.96
C ALA A 66 0.89 -10.09 7.17
N ASP A 67 -0.15 -9.43 7.69
CA ASP A 67 -1.40 -9.20 6.98
C ASP A 67 -1.27 -8.00 6.01
N PRO A 68 -1.41 -8.19 4.69
CA PRO A 68 -1.30 -7.09 3.73
C PRO A 68 -2.36 -6.00 3.94
N ALA A 69 -3.58 -6.33 4.39
CA ALA A 69 -4.59 -5.32 4.66
C ALA A 69 -4.20 -4.43 5.85
N ALA A 70 -3.66 -5.01 6.92
CA ALA A 70 -3.13 -4.27 8.07
C ALA A 70 -1.96 -3.34 7.69
N LEU A 71 -1.06 -3.79 6.81
CA LEU A 71 0.04 -2.96 6.30
C LEU A 71 -0.47 -1.74 5.51
N LEU A 72 -1.49 -1.93 4.66
CA LEU A 72 -2.11 -0.85 3.89
C LEU A 72 -2.84 0.16 4.79
N ASP A 73 -3.50 -0.30 5.86
CA ASP A 73 -4.09 0.56 6.88
C ASP A 73 -3.05 1.37 7.67
N GLU A 74 -1.90 0.76 7.98
CA GLU A 74 -0.79 1.44 8.61
C GLU A 74 -0.22 2.53 7.68
N ALA A 75 -0.06 2.21 6.39
CA ALA A 75 0.37 3.17 5.38
C ALA A 75 -0.64 4.33 5.27
N ALA A 76 -1.95 4.07 5.28
CA ALA A 76 -2.97 5.12 5.25
C ALA A 76 -2.83 6.09 6.44
N ARG A 77 -2.62 5.55 7.65
CA ARG A 77 -2.37 6.35 8.86
C ARG A 77 -1.06 7.16 8.77
N ALA A 78 -0.02 6.59 8.15
CA ALA A 78 1.24 7.31 7.92
C ALA A 78 1.05 8.47 6.92
N VAL A 79 0.25 8.28 5.87
CA VAL A 79 -0.10 9.32 4.88
C VAL A 79 -0.89 10.47 5.50
N ASP A 80 -1.80 10.18 6.43
CA ASP A 80 -2.53 11.22 7.17
C ASP A 80 -1.58 12.16 7.94
N GLY A 81 -0.42 11.65 8.36
CA GLY A 81 0.62 12.39 9.07
C GLY A 81 1.69 13.05 8.18
N LEU A 82 1.59 12.97 6.85
CA LEU A 82 2.51 13.65 5.94
C LEU A 82 2.22 15.16 5.92
N ASP A 83 3.26 15.94 6.20
CA ASP A 83 3.25 17.38 6.00
C ASP A 83 3.66 17.65 4.55
N VAL A 84 2.69 18.09 3.75
CA VAL A 84 2.86 18.32 2.30
C VAL A 84 2.46 19.76 1.96
N PRO A 85 3.11 20.38 0.97
CA PRO A 85 2.70 21.69 0.47
C PRO A 85 1.31 21.60 -0.18
N ILE A 86 0.62 22.75 -0.30
CA ILE A 86 -0.77 22.80 -0.79
C ILE A 86 -0.93 22.20 -2.19
N GLU A 87 0.11 22.29 -3.01
CA GLU A 87 0.21 21.74 -4.36
C GLU A 87 0.16 20.20 -4.38
N GLU A 88 0.61 19.55 -3.31
CA GLU A 88 0.63 18.09 -3.13
C GLU A 88 -0.56 17.57 -2.30
N LEU A 89 -1.45 18.46 -1.83
CA LEU A 89 -2.59 18.07 -1.00
C LEU A 89 -3.52 17.08 -1.74
N SER A 90 -3.77 17.32 -3.03
CA SER A 90 -4.61 16.43 -3.85
C SER A 90 -4.00 15.03 -3.98
N TRP A 91 -2.68 14.95 -4.17
CA TRP A 91 -1.94 13.69 -4.19
C TRP A 91 -2.06 12.95 -2.85
N ARG A 92 -1.83 13.63 -1.72
CA ARG A 92 -1.93 13.02 -0.38
C ARG A 92 -3.34 12.46 -0.11
N LEU A 93 -4.37 13.20 -0.50
CA LEU A 93 -5.77 12.76 -0.37
C LEU A 93 -6.06 11.55 -1.27
N ALA A 94 -5.64 11.58 -2.53
CA ALA A 94 -5.81 10.47 -3.46
C ALA A 94 -5.06 9.20 -3.00
N LEU A 95 -3.86 9.36 -2.45
CA LEU A 95 -3.07 8.26 -1.89
C LEU A 95 -3.75 7.65 -0.66
N GLY A 96 -4.23 8.49 0.26
CA GLY A 96 -4.94 8.02 1.44
C GLY A 96 -6.24 7.27 1.10
N ASP A 97 -6.99 7.74 0.09
CA ASP A 97 -8.19 7.08 -0.40
C ASP A 97 -7.87 5.75 -1.10
N ALA A 98 -6.84 5.74 -1.95
CA ALA A 98 -6.38 4.55 -2.64
C ALA A 98 -5.94 3.46 -1.64
N LEU A 99 -5.17 3.82 -0.61
CA LEU A 99 -4.72 2.89 0.43
C LEU A 99 -5.89 2.22 1.16
N ARG A 100 -6.91 3.00 1.56
CA ARG A 100 -8.09 2.48 2.26
C ARG A 100 -8.94 1.59 1.35
N THR A 101 -9.08 1.97 0.09
CA THR A 101 -9.80 1.18 -0.92
C THR A 101 -9.10 -0.15 -1.17
N THR A 102 -7.79 -0.13 -1.44
CA THR A 102 -7.00 -1.36 -1.64
C THR A 102 -7.03 -2.24 -0.40
N ALA A 103 -6.94 -1.68 0.82
CA ALA A 103 -7.06 -2.46 2.04
C ALA A 103 -8.43 -3.15 2.17
N SER A 104 -9.51 -2.45 1.79
CA SER A 104 -10.86 -3.02 1.75
C SER A 104 -10.99 -4.16 0.74
N ASP A 105 -10.48 -3.98 -0.48
CA ASP A 105 -10.50 -5.01 -1.53
C ASP A 105 -9.72 -6.25 -1.09
N VAL A 106 -8.55 -6.06 -0.48
CA VAL A 106 -7.70 -7.15 0.02
C VAL A 106 -8.43 -7.94 1.12
N ARG A 107 -9.07 -7.27 2.08
CA ARG A 107 -9.89 -7.95 3.11
C ARG A 107 -11.02 -8.76 2.50
N MET A 108 -11.75 -8.17 1.55
CA MET A 108 -12.85 -8.85 0.88
C MET A 108 -12.38 -10.16 0.22
N VAL A 109 -11.19 -10.16 -0.40
CA VAL A 109 -10.58 -11.34 -1.01
C VAL A 109 -10.07 -12.35 0.03
N GLN A 110 -9.51 -11.88 1.14
CA GLN A 110 -9.07 -12.74 2.25
C GLN A 110 -10.27 -13.42 2.92
N ASP A 111 -11.31 -12.67 3.27
CA ASP A 111 -12.51 -13.17 3.95
C ASP A 111 -13.28 -14.17 3.08
N ALA A 112 -13.28 -13.98 1.75
CA ALA A 112 -13.90 -14.92 0.81
C ALA A 112 -13.23 -16.32 0.81
N ARG A 113 -12.00 -16.45 1.32
CA ARG A 113 -11.31 -17.74 1.48
C ARG A 113 -11.80 -18.51 2.72
N ASP A 114 -12.25 -17.82 3.75
CA ASP A 114 -12.58 -18.39 5.06
C ASP A 114 -14.00 -18.98 5.14
N VAL A 115 -14.71 -19.06 3.99
CA VAL A 115 -16.09 -19.56 3.86
C VAL A 115 -16.16 -20.91 3.18
#